data_AF-A0A7Y8K3X4-F1
#
_entry.id   AF-A0A7Y8K3X4-F1
#
_cell.length_a   1.000
_cell.length_b   1.000
_cell.length_c   1.000
_cell.angle_alpha   90.00
_cell.angle_beta   90.00
_cell.angle_gamma   90.00
#
_symmetry.space_group_name_H-M   'P 1'
#
loop_
_entity.id
_entity.type
_entity.pdbx_description
1 polymer ?
#
loop_
_entity_poly.entity_id
_entity_poly.type
_entity_poly.pdbx_seq_one_letter_code
_entity_poly.pdbx_strand_id
1 'polypeptide(L)'
;MSWEVVSCWIESHPGLASWVQAFGSIAAIIAAGYFPIAHEKAREGRDRRNILRTLLYLAEPLENYLDKLSKALLETSYHNRWLFSDYSKKLHVIGKAIDELPASIFVAFEVTLLTDLKFSYQCAVEADRYLQQVSPSDVGALENKLRYRDMCETSISTVQSIREALRGLIEANK
;
A
#
# COMPACT_ATOMS: atom_id res chain seq x y z
N MET A 1 -17.31 -41.17 35.44
CA MET A 1 -18.64 -40.80 35.95
C MET A 1 -19.65 -41.27 34.92
N SER A 2 -20.56 -42.16 35.29
CA SER A 2 -21.53 -42.76 34.35
C SER A 2 -22.62 -41.74 33.98
N TRP A 3 -23.08 -41.80 32.72
CA TRP A 3 -24.14 -40.93 32.19
C TRP A 3 -25.43 -41.00 33.02
N GLU A 4 -25.67 -42.12 33.68
CA GLU A 4 -26.83 -42.37 34.54
C GLU A 4 -26.90 -41.45 35.78
N VAL A 5 -25.75 -41.00 36.30
CA VAL A 5 -25.70 -40.07 37.45
C VAL A 5 -26.04 -38.65 37.02
N VAL A 6 -25.67 -38.27 35.79
CA VAL A 6 -25.97 -36.95 35.21
C VAL A 6 -27.47 -36.85 34.89
N SER A 7 -28.07 -37.92 34.36
CA SER A 7 -29.50 -37.95 34.07
C SER A 7 -30.37 -37.90 35.35
N CYS A 8 -30.02 -38.65 36.40
CA CYS A 8 -30.75 -38.60 37.69
C CYS A 8 -30.69 -37.22 38.37
N TRP A 9 -29.58 -36.50 38.21
CA TRP A 9 -29.41 -35.16 38.78
C TRP A 9 -30.25 -34.10 38.05
N ILE A 10 -30.36 -34.19 36.72
CA ILE A 10 -31.21 -33.34 35.88
C ILE A 10 -32.70 -33.53 36.20
N GLU A 11 -33.14 -34.78 36.41
CA GLU A 11 -34.53 -35.10 36.78
C GLU A 11 -34.95 -34.55 38.15
N SER A 12 -34.01 -34.42 39.08
CA SER A 12 -34.26 -33.92 40.44
C SER A 12 -34.35 -32.39 40.54
N HIS A 13 -33.95 -31.65 39.50
CA HIS A 13 -33.91 -30.17 39.50
C HIS A 13 -34.47 -29.59 38.18
N PRO A 14 -35.80 -29.68 37.93
CA PRO A 14 -36.42 -29.24 36.67
C PRO A 14 -36.21 -27.75 36.34
N GLY A 15 -35.95 -26.91 37.35
CA GLY A 15 -35.63 -25.48 37.16
C GLY A 15 -34.21 -25.21 36.63
N LEU A 16 -33.28 -26.15 36.78
CA LEU A 16 -31.86 -25.94 36.48
C LEU A 16 -31.57 -26.11 34.98
N ALA A 17 -32.26 -27.05 34.32
CA ALA A 17 -32.20 -27.22 32.86
C ALA A 17 -32.78 -26.00 32.12
N SER A 18 -33.91 -25.47 32.59
CA SER A 18 -34.52 -24.24 32.06
C SER A 18 -33.57 -23.03 32.16
N TRP A 19 -32.86 -22.90 33.28
CA TRP A 19 -31.90 -21.83 33.50
C TRP A 19 -30.68 -21.93 32.56
N VAL A 20 -30.07 -23.11 32.42
CA VAL A 20 -28.95 -23.32 31.49
C VAL A 20 -29.36 -23.04 30.05
N GLN A 21 -30.57 -23.43 29.64
CA GLN A 21 -31.09 -23.14 28.31
C GLN A 21 -31.30 -21.64 28.09
N ALA A 22 -31.85 -20.92 29.07
CA ALA A 22 -32.02 -19.47 28.99
C ALA A 22 -30.68 -18.74 28.89
N PHE A 23 -29.71 -19.07 29.75
CA PHE A 23 -28.36 -18.47 29.70
C PHE A 23 -27.59 -18.85 28.44
N GLY A 24 -27.72 -20.10 27.98
CA GLY A 24 -27.12 -20.57 26.74
C GLY A 24 -27.68 -19.83 25.52
N SER A 25 -28.99 -19.57 25.50
CA SER A 25 -29.62 -18.82 24.41
C SER A 25 -29.16 -17.35 24.36
N ILE A 26 -29.04 -16.69 25.51
CA ILE A 26 -28.51 -15.32 25.62
C ILE A 26 -27.04 -15.26 25.19
N ALA A 27 -26.21 -16.20 25.67
CA ALA A 27 -24.81 -16.29 25.29
C ALA A 27 -24.64 -16.55 23.78
N ALA A 28 -25.49 -17.40 23.19
CA ALA A 28 -25.48 -17.67 21.76
C ALA A 28 -25.84 -16.43 20.93
N ILE A 29 -26.84 -15.63 21.35
CA ILE A 29 -27.21 -14.37 20.69
C ILE A 29 -26.06 -13.36 20.76
N ILE A 30 -25.42 -13.21 21.93
CA ILE A 30 -24.27 -12.32 22.10
C ILE A 30 -23.10 -12.78 21.23
N ALA A 31 -22.78 -14.07 21.23
CA ALA A 31 -21.71 -14.63 20.40
C ALA A 31 -22.00 -14.45 18.90
N ALA A 32 -23.26 -14.65 18.47
CA ALA A 32 -23.66 -14.44 17.08
C ALA A 32 -23.56 -12.97 16.64
N GLY A 33 -23.77 -12.01 17.54
CA GLY A 33 -23.56 -10.59 17.27
C GLY A 33 -22.09 -10.16 17.31
N TYR A 34 -21.29 -10.74 18.20
CA TYR A 34 -19.88 -10.36 18.38
C TYR A 34 -18.96 -10.99 17.33
N PHE A 35 -19.23 -12.23 16.90
CA PHE A 35 -18.38 -12.96 15.97
C PHE A 35 -18.20 -12.28 14.61
N PRO A 36 -19.25 -11.73 13.94
CA PRO A 36 -19.10 -10.99 12.69
C PRO A 36 -18.20 -9.76 12.87
N ILE A 37 -18.38 -9.00 13.94
CA ILE A 37 -17.62 -7.77 14.24
C ILE A 37 -16.15 -8.10 14.48
N ALA A 38 -15.87 -9.14 15.27
CA ALA A 38 -14.51 -9.58 15.53
C ALA A 38 -13.81 -10.09 14.26
N HIS A 39 -14.54 -10.82 13.42
CA HIS A 39 -14.02 -11.32 12.14
C HIS A 39 -13.77 -10.19 11.12
N GLU A 40 -14.65 -9.21 11.05
CA GLU A 40 -14.51 -8.03 10.19
C GLU A 40 -13.31 -7.18 10.60
N LYS A 41 -13.15 -6.88 11.89
CA LYS A 41 -11.99 -6.15 12.42
C LYS A 41 -10.67 -6.88 12.17
N ALA A 42 -10.66 -8.21 12.28
CA ALA A 42 -9.48 -9.01 11.97
C ALA A 42 -9.16 -9.02 10.45
N ARG A 43 -10.19 -8.96 9.60
CA ARG A 43 -10.03 -8.86 8.15
C ARG A 43 -9.49 -7.48 7.74
N GLU A 44 -10.04 -6.40 8.29
CA GLU A 44 -9.56 -5.03 8.06
C GLU A 44 -8.06 -4.90 8.38
N GLY A 45 -7.61 -5.45 9.51
CA GLY A 45 -6.19 -5.43 9.89
C GLY A 45 -5.28 -6.20 8.93
N ARG A 46 -5.76 -7.29 8.30
CA ARG A 46 -5.01 -8.02 7.27
C ARG A 46 -4.96 -7.25 5.95
N ASP A 47 -6.10 -6.71 5.53
CA ASP A 47 -6.21 -5.97 4.28
C ASP A 47 -5.31 -4.75 4.34
N ARG A 48 -5.36 -3.98 5.43
CA ARG A 48 -4.49 -2.82 5.69
C ARG A 48 -3.00 -3.16 5.56
N ARG A 49 -2.55 -4.26 6.15
CA ARG A 49 -1.14 -4.69 6.03
C ARG A 49 -0.75 -5.06 4.60
N ASN A 50 -1.65 -5.69 3.85
CA ASN A 50 -1.39 -6.02 2.46
C ASN A 50 -1.25 -4.75 1.60
N ILE A 51 -2.11 -3.76 1.84
CA ILE A 51 -2.07 -2.46 1.14
C ILE A 51 -0.76 -1.72 1.41
N LEU A 52 -0.34 -1.61 2.68
CA LEU A 52 0.92 -0.97 3.04
C LEU A 52 2.13 -1.66 2.37
N ARG A 53 2.10 -3.00 2.28
CA ARG A 53 3.14 -3.76 1.56
C ARG A 53 3.10 -3.51 0.06
N THR A 54 1.93 -3.43 -0.54
CA THR A 54 1.78 -3.09 -1.97
C THR A 54 2.33 -1.70 -2.25
N LEU A 55 2.01 -0.70 -1.43
CA LEU A 55 2.59 0.65 -1.56
C LEU A 55 4.11 0.61 -1.45
N LEU A 56 4.65 -0.12 -0.47
CA LEU A 56 6.10 -0.23 -0.28
C LEU A 56 6.77 -0.89 -1.49
N TYR A 57 6.13 -1.92 -2.05
CA TYR A 57 6.59 -2.63 -3.24
C TYR A 57 6.56 -1.76 -4.49
N LEU A 58 5.65 -0.79 -4.59
CA LEU A 58 5.58 0.16 -5.72
C LEU A 58 6.54 1.35 -5.54
N ALA A 59 6.79 1.78 -4.31
CA ALA A 59 7.68 2.90 -4.00
C ALA A 59 9.14 2.60 -4.38
N GLU A 60 9.63 1.39 -4.08
CA GLU A 60 11.01 0.99 -4.36
C GLU A 60 11.41 1.03 -5.86
N PRO A 61 10.65 0.43 -6.79
CA PRO A 61 10.97 0.53 -8.21
C PRO A 61 10.79 1.96 -8.72
N LEU A 62 9.80 2.73 -8.22
CA LEU A 62 9.64 4.13 -8.60
C LEU A 62 10.86 4.98 -8.25
N GLU A 63 11.41 4.83 -7.04
CA GLU A 63 12.65 5.49 -6.62
C GLU A 63 13.80 5.16 -7.58
N ASN A 64 13.96 3.88 -7.91
CA ASN A 64 14.98 3.42 -8.86
C ASN A 64 14.81 4.01 -10.27
N TYR A 65 13.57 4.25 -10.72
CA TYR A 65 13.32 4.92 -12.01
C TYR A 65 13.63 6.41 -11.94
N LEU A 66 13.24 7.09 -10.86
CA LEU A 66 13.56 8.50 -10.65
C LEU A 66 15.08 8.74 -10.59
N ASP A 67 15.84 7.87 -9.90
CA ASP A 67 17.31 7.94 -9.87
C ASP A 67 17.91 7.80 -11.28
N LYS A 68 17.43 6.81 -12.05
CA LYS A 68 17.87 6.61 -13.44
C LYS A 68 17.49 7.77 -14.36
N LEU A 69 16.31 8.37 -14.17
CA LEU A 69 15.86 9.55 -14.90
C LEU A 69 16.73 10.76 -14.57
N SER A 70 17.02 10.99 -13.28
CA SER A 70 17.91 12.08 -12.84
C SER A 70 19.29 11.95 -13.50
N LYS A 71 19.86 10.74 -13.54
CA LYS A 71 21.13 10.46 -14.25
C LYS A 71 21.01 10.66 -15.76
N ALA A 72 19.90 10.23 -16.36
CA ALA A 72 19.64 10.40 -17.79
C ALA A 72 19.48 11.87 -18.21
N LEU A 73 19.02 12.75 -17.32
CA LEU A 73 18.90 14.18 -17.56
C LEU A 73 20.27 14.89 -17.58
N LEU A 74 21.27 14.34 -16.89
CA LEU A 74 22.62 14.92 -16.81
C LEU A 74 23.58 14.36 -17.86
N GLU A 75 23.53 13.05 -18.09
CA GLU A 75 24.54 12.34 -18.88
C GLU A 75 23.96 11.79 -20.19
N THR A 76 24.58 12.14 -21.31
CA THR A 76 24.22 11.67 -22.66
C THR A 76 24.22 10.13 -22.76
N SER A 77 25.12 9.46 -22.04
CA SER A 77 25.22 7.99 -21.99
C SER A 77 23.97 7.36 -21.37
N TYR A 78 23.49 7.92 -20.25
CA TYR A 78 22.27 7.49 -19.57
C TYR A 78 21.02 7.90 -20.35
N HIS A 79 21.01 9.06 -21.00
CA HIS A 79 19.93 9.47 -21.90
C HIS A 79 19.71 8.44 -23.02
N ASN A 80 20.78 8.10 -23.74
CA ASN A 80 20.69 7.07 -24.78
C ASN A 80 20.26 5.72 -24.21
N ARG A 81 20.84 5.29 -23.08
CA ARG A 81 20.43 4.04 -22.42
C ARG A 81 18.95 4.05 -22.04
N TRP A 82 18.42 5.19 -21.59
CA TRP A 82 17.01 5.33 -21.26
C TRP A 82 16.14 5.15 -22.51
N LEU A 83 16.43 5.89 -23.60
CA LEU A 83 15.68 5.84 -24.86
C LEU A 83 15.66 4.46 -25.52
N PHE A 84 16.76 3.72 -25.45
CA PHE A 84 16.86 2.39 -26.06
C PHE A 84 16.43 1.25 -25.13
N SER A 85 15.99 1.55 -23.91
CA SER A 85 15.52 0.56 -22.95
C SER A 85 14.00 0.54 -22.82
N ASP A 86 13.46 -0.50 -22.17
CA ASP A 86 12.04 -0.55 -21.81
C ASP A 86 11.69 0.24 -20.53
N TYR A 87 12.53 1.19 -20.08
CA TYR A 87 12.27 1.91 -18.83
C TYR A 87 10.98 2.74 -18.88
N SER A 88 10.70 3.44 -19.98
CA SER A 88 9.46 4.21 -20.13
C SER A 88 8.21 3.30 -20.04
N LYS A 89 8.23 2.13 -20.69
CA LYS A 89 7.15 1.14 -20.59
C LYS A 89 6.97 0.62 -19.18
N LYS A 90 8.07 0.28 -18.48
CA LYS A 90 8.02 -0.21 -17.10
C LYS A 90 7.52 0.86 -16.13
N LEU A 91 7.92 2.12 -16.34
CA LEU A 91 7.41 3.26 -15.59
C LEU A 91 5.89 3.39 -15.78
N HIS A 92 5.40 3.26 -17.02
CA HIS A 92 3.97 3.28 -17.30
C HIS A 92 3.20 2.14 -16.61
N VAL A 93 3.76 0.93 -16.56
CA VAL A 93 3.15 -0.21 -15.84
C VAL A 93 3.02 0.09 -14.34
N ILE A 94 4.03 0.71 -13.73
CA ILE A 94 3.97 1.12 -12.32
C ILE A 94 2.92 2.20 -12.11
N GLY A 95 2.86 3.19 -13.00
CA GLY A 95 1.82 4.20 -13.00
C GLY A 95 0.42 3.62 -12.99
N LYS A 96 0.17 2.68 -13.91
CA LYS A 96 -1.11 1.98 -13.97
C LYS A 96 -1.41 1.23 -12.67
N ALA A 97 -0.42 0.56 -12.09
CA ALA A 97 -0.59 -0.12 -10.80
C ALA A 97 -0.90 0.86 -9.66
N ILE A 98 -0.29 2.04 -9.64
CA ILE A 98 -0.57 3.10 -8.64
C ILE A 98 -1.97 3.70 -8.85
N ASP A 99 -2.40 3.89 -10.10
CA ASP A 99 -3.71 4.46 -10.44
C ASP A 99 -4.85 3.47 -10.16
N GLU A 100 -4.61 2.17 -10.28
CA GLU A 100 -5.56 1.12 -9.94
C GLU A 100 -5.80 0.97 -8.43
N LEU A 101 -4.98 1.58 -7.57
CA LEU A 101 -5.21 1.58 -6.13
C LEU A 101 -6.36 2.52 -5.77
N PRO A 102 -7.51 2.00 -5.30
CA PRO A 102 -8.65 2.84 -5.00
C PRO A 102 -8.41 3.61 -3.70
N ALA A 103 -8.63 4.94 -3.73
CA ALA A 103 -8.43 5.81 -2.58
C ALA A 103 -9.32 5.43 -1.37
N SER A 104 -10.47 4.79 -1.62
CA SER A 104 -11.42 4.33 -0.59
C SER A 104 -10.84 3.28 0.36
N ILE A 105 -9.75 2.62 -0.03
CA ILE A 105 -9.10 1.59 0.77
C ILE A 105 -8.15 2.20 1.82
N PHE A 106 -7.75 3.46 1.66
CA PHE A 106 -6.75 4.12 2.49
C PHE A 106 -7.40 5.01 3.55
N VAL A 107 -6.79 5.07 4.74
CA VAL A 107 -7.29 5.90 5.84
C VAL A 107 -6.32 7.04 6.16
N ALA A 108 -6.84 8.27 6.16
CA ALA A 108 -6.17 9.49 6.61
C ALA A 108 -4.74 9.64 6.07
N PHE A 109 -3.73 9.40 6.89
CA PHE A 109 -2.31 9.53 6.53
C PHE A 109 -1.91 8.67 5.32
N GLU A 110 -2.53 7.51 5.12
CA GLU A 110 -2.21 6.62 4.00
C GLU A 110 -2.66 7.20 2.66
N VAL A 111 -3.72 8.03 2.66
CA VAL A 111 -4.16 8.78 1.47
C VAL A 111 -3.09 9.80 1.07
N THR A 112 -2.46 10.45 2.05
CA THR A 112 -1.34 11.36 1.81
C THR A 112 -0.16 10.61 1.18
N LEU A 113 0.22 9.45 1.73
CA LEU A 113 1.30 8.62 1.17
C LEU A 113 1.01 8.20 -0.28
N LEU A 114 -0.22 7.78 -0.59
CA LEU A 114 -0.61 7.44 -1.95
C LEU A 114 -0.57 8.66 -2.88
N THR A 115 -1.01 9.82 -2.39
CA THR A 115 -1.02 11.08 -3.17
C THR A 115 0.40 11.53 -3.49
N ASP A 116 1.30 11.51 -2.51
CA ASP A 116 2.71 11.87 -2.69
C ASP A 116 3.43 10.88 -3.63
N LEU A 117 3.07 9.60 -3.58
CA LEU A 117 3.56 8.59 -4.50
C LEU A 117 3.06 8.83 -5.94
N LYS A 118 1.77 9.17 -6.10
CA LYS A 118 1.17 9.56 -7.39
C LYS A 118 1.84 10.79 -7.97
N PHE A 119 2.09 11.80 -7.14
CA PHE A 119 2.79 13.02 -7.54
C PHE A 119 4.21 12.71 -8.02
N SER A 120 4.96 11.92 -7.24
CA SER A 120 6.32 11.50 -7.62
C SER A 120 6.35 10.72 -8.94
N TYR A 121 5.34 9.88 -9.18
CA TYR A 121 5.17 9.20 -10.47
C TYR A 121 4.87 10.18 -11.62
N GLN A 122 4.00 11.17 -11.41
CA GLN A 122 3.72 12.19 -12.43
C GLN A 122 4.98 12.98 -12.80
N CYS A 123 5.80 13.35 -11.83
CA CYS A 123 7.11 13.98 -12.09
C CYS A 123 8.02 13.07 -12.94
N ALA A 124 8.05 11.76 -12.66
CA ALA A 124 8.81 10.81 -13.47
C ALA A 124 8.31 10.75 -14.93
N VAL A 125 6.99 10.77 -15.15
CA VAL A 125 6.39 10.76 -16.49
C VAL A 125 6.69 12.05 -17.25
N GLU A 126 6.66 13.20 -16.59
CA GLU A 126 7.00 14.48 -17.21
C GLU A 126 8.48 14.52 -17.62
N ALA A 127 9.38 14.04 -16.77
CA ALA A 127 10.79 13.91 -17.08
C ALA A 127 11.06 12.92 -18.23
N ASP A 128 10.37 11.77 -18.25
CA ASP A 128 10.44 10.79 -19.35
C ASP A 128 9.96 11.40 -20.68
N ARG A 129 8.81 12.08 -20.68
CA ARG A 129 8.29 12.76 -21.86
C ARG A 129 9.26 13.81 -22.38
N TYR A 130 9.87 14.57 -21.49
CA TYR A 130 10.86 15.57 -21.85
C TYR A 130 12.11 14.93 -22.49
N LEU A 131 12.64 13.86 -21.90
CA LEU A 131 13.78 13.11 -22.46
C LEU A 131 13.50 12.55 -23.87
N GLN A 132 12.25 12.16 -24.15
CA GLN A 132 11.84 11.67 -25.47
C GLN A 132 11.80 12.77 -26.55
N GLN A 133 11.62 14.03 -26.15
CA GLN A 133 11.49 15.17 -27.08
C GLN A 133 12.83 15.85 -27.36
N VAL A 134 13.77 15.78 -26.42
CA VAL A 134 15.03 16.53 -26.48
C VAL A 134 16.16 15.69 -27.04
N SER A 135 16.94 16.28 -27.95
CA SER A 135 18.16 15.65 -28.45
C SER A 135 19.22 15.58 -27.33
N PRO A 136 19.95 14.47 -27.18
CA PRO A 136 20.97 14.32 -26.14
C PRO A 136 22.05 15.41 -26.19
N SER A 137 22.35 15.90 -27.40
CA SER A 137 23.41 16.89 -27.69
C SER A 137 22.95 18.34 -27.62
N ASP A 138 21.68 18.61 -27.31
CA ASP A 138 21.15 19.97 -27.30
C ASP A 138 21.59 20.74 -26.03
N VAL A 139 22.43 21.75 -26.23
CA VAL A 139 22.95 22.65 -25.18
C VAL A 139 21.88 23.67 -24.76
N GLY A 140 20.97 24.07 -25.67
CA GLY A 140 19.88 24.99 -25.36
C GLY A 140 18.85 24.40 -24.39
N ALA A 141 18.85 23.08 -24.24
CA ALA A 141 17.98 22.34 -23.34
C ALA A 141 18.53 22.25 -21.89
N LEU A 142 19.73 22.76 -21.60
CA LEU A 142 20.41 22.53 -20.31
C LEU A 142 19.61 23.03 -19.09
N GLU A 143 19.03 24.23 -19.18
CA GLU A 143 18.24 24.80 -18.08
C GLU A 143 17.02 23.92 -17.73
N ASN A 144 16.30 23.46 -18.75
CA ASN A 144 15.16 22.57 -18.57
C ASN A 144 15.59 21.19 -18.05
N LYS A 145 16.72 20.64 -18.52
CA LYS A 145 17.30 19.39 -18.00
C LYS A 145 17.58 19.50 -16.49
N LEU A 146 18.18 20.61 -16.05
CA LEU A 146 18.44 20.87 -14.63
C LEU A 146 17.14 20.95 -13.83
N ARG A 147 16.14 21.68 -14.33
CA ARG A 147 14.82 21.77 -13.65
C ARG A 147 14.16 20.40 -13.45
N TYR A 148 14.09 19.56 -14.49
CA TYR A 148 13.49 18.23 -14.36
C TYR A 148 14.32 17.32 -13.45
N ARG A 149 15.64 17.51 -13.40
CA ARG A 149 16.52 16.77 -12.49
C ARG A 149 16.22 17.14 -11.04
N ASP A 150 16.13 18.43 -10.73
CA ASP A 150 15.79 18.91 -9.37
C ASP A 150 14.40 18.39 -8.93
N MET A 151 13.44 18.33 -9.86
CA MET A 151 12.14 17.70 -9.63
C MET A 151 12.26 16.19 -9.33
N CYS A 152 13.11 15.47 -10.06
CA CYS A 152 13.37 14.05 -9.80
C CYS A 152 14.05 13.85 -8.43
N GLU A 153 15.04 14.66 -8.08
CA GLU A 153 15.73 14.59 -6.78
C GLU A 153 14.79 14.87 -5.61
N THR A 154 13.93 15.88 -5.75
CA THR A 154 12.87 16.15 -4.77
C THR A 154 11.94 14.95 -4.62
N SER A 155 11.49 14.38 -5.74
CA SER A 155 10.62 13.20 -5.76
C SER A 155 11.29 11.96 -5.16
N ILE A 156 12.60 11.77 -5.35
CA ILE A 156 13.37 10.68 -4.72
C ILE A 156 13.32 10.82 -3.20
N SER A 157 13.60 12.01 -2.67
CA SER A 157 13.53 12.29 -1.22
C SER A 157 12.13 12.05 -0.65
N THR A 158 11.08 12.46 -1.39
CA THR A 158 9.70 12.17 -1.02
C THR A 158 9.42 10.67 -1.00
N VAL A 159 9.80 9.92 -2.03
CA VAL A 159 9.60 8.47 -2.09
C VAL A 159 10.38 7.75 -0.99
N GLN A 160 11.59 8.20 -0.66
CA GLN A 160 12.36 7.66 0.48
C GLN A 160 11.63 7.89 1.81
N SER A 161 11.12 9.09 2.04
CA SER A 161 10.31 9.41 3.22
C SER A 161 9.05 8.54 3.31
N ILE A 162 8.37 8.31 2.17
CA ILE A 162 7.22 7.39 2.09
C ILE A 162 7.63 5.97 2.46
N ARG A 163 8.77 5.46 1.95
CA ARG A 163 9.26 4.11 2.28
C ARG A 163 9.55 3.95 3.76
N GLU A 164 10.20 4.93 4.38
CA GLU A 164 10.47 4.93 5.82
C GLU A 164 9.17 4.94 6.63
N ALA A 165 8.22 5.80 6.28
CA ALA A 165 6.91 5.86 6.92
C ALA A 165 6.15 4.52 6.78
N LEU A 166 6.12 3.92 5.58
CA LEU A 166 5.47 2.64 5.33
C LEU A 166 6.12 1.50 6.13
N ARG A 167 7.46 1.48 6.25
CA ARG A 167 8.17 0.49 7.09
C ARG A 167 7.78 0.63 8.55
N GLY A 168 7.78 1.86 9.09
CA GLY A 168 7.34 2.13 10.45
C GLY A 168 5.90 1.70 10.72
N LEU A 169 4.98 1.97 9.77
CA LEU A 169 3.59 1.53 9.87
C LEU A 169 3.43 0.00 9.79
N ILE A 170 4.23 -0.68 8.98
CA ILE A 170 4.22 -2.15 8.90
C ILE A 170 4.73 -2.76 10.20
N GLU A 171 5.78 -2.18 10.80
CA GLU A 171 6.35 -2.65 12.07
C GLU A 171 5.42 -2.40 13.25
N ALA A 172 4.74 -1.25 13.32
CA ALA A 172 3.76 -0.93 14.35
C ALA A 172 2.50 -1.83 14.30
N ASN A 173 2.23 -2.50 13.17
CA ASN A 173 1.08 -3.38 12.97
C ASN A 173 1.43 -4.89 13.08
N LYS A 174 2.66 -5.23 13.49
CA LYS A 174 3.07 -6.60 13.84
C LYS A 174 2.61 -6.95 15.25
#